data_AF-A0A2V9HSY9-F1
#
_entry.id   AF-A0A2V9HSY9-F1
#
_cell.length_a   1.000
_cell.length_b   1.000
_cell.length_c   1.000
_cell.angle_alpha   90.00
_cell.angle_beta   90.00
_cell.angle_gamma   90.00
#
_symmetry.space_group_name_H-M   'P 1'
#
loop_
_entity.id
_entity.type
_entity.pdbx_description
1 polymer ?
#
loop_
_entity_poly.entity_id
_entity_poly.type
_entity_poly.pdbx_seq_one_letter_code
_entity_poly.pdbx_strand_id
1 'polypeptide(L)'
;MKSRLIAIRYIVPTLLALQAAGAQVREPTVARTSIWIDTVKRGDMVRQVRALGQLVGEARGRTGALRAVLKVPAAQATDIKVGQAGQIDTRRGRVAGTVAGRSSATVDGIVEVEIKLSNALPDGTIAGTEIDGTIEIERLQNVLYVGRPIVGSAG
;
A
#
# COMPACT_ATOMS: atom_id res chain seq x y z
N MET A 1 -9.31 0.45 -77.25
CA MET A 1 -9.27 -0.43 -76.05
C MET A 1 -8.82 0.28 -74.75
N LYS A 2 -9.04 1.60 -74.58
CA LYS A 2 -8.58 2.36 -73.39
C LYS A 2 -9.70 2.76 -72.41
N SER A 3 -10.97 2.67 -72.81
CA SER A 3 -12.12 3.17 -72.03
C SER A 3 -12.64 2.21 -70.96
N ARG A 4 -12.38 0.89 -71.06
CA ARG A 4 -12.83 -0.10 -70.05
C ARG A 4 -11.95 -0.16 -68.79
N LEU A 5 -10.68 0.25 -68.89
CA LEU A 5 -9.76 0.32 -67.74
C LEU A 5 -10.07 1.52 -66.82
N ILE A 6 -10.56 2.62 -67.39
CA ILE A 6 -10.86 3.84 -66.62
C ILE A 6 -12.08 3.61 -65.71
N ALA A 7 -13.10 2.90 -66.20
CA ALA A 7 -14.30 2.59 -65.41
C ALA A 7 -13.99 1.71 -64.18
N ILE A 8 -13.13 0.69 -64.32
CA ILE A 8 -12.73 -0.19 -63.20
C ILE A 8 -11.94 0.58 -62.13
N ARG A 9 -11.09 1.52 -62.54
CA ARG A 9 -10.29 2.35 -61.64
C ARG A 9 -11.13 3.24 -60.73
N TYR A 10 -12.35 3.62 -61.12
CA TYR A 10 -13.26 4.38 -60.27
C TYR A 10 -14.26 3.49 -59.53
N ILE A 11 -14.69 2.35 -60.10
CA ILE A 11 -15.67 1.45 -59.45
C ILE A 11 -15.10 0.79 -58.19
N VAL A 12 -13.86 0.30 -58.24
CA VAL A 12 -13.23 -0.40 -57.10
C VAL A 12 -13.05 0.51 -55.87
N PRO A 13 -12.49 1.73 -55.97
CA PRO A 13 -12.39 2.60 -54.79
C PRO A 13 -13.75 3.10 -54.31
N THR A 14 -14.74 3.25 -55.19
CA THR A 14 -16.10 3.66 -54.78
C THR A 14 -16.80 2.55 -54.01
N LEU A 15 -16.63 1.28 -54.42
CA LEU A 15 -17.17 0.13 -53.69
C LEU A 15 -16.46 -0.06 -52.33
N LEU A 16 -15.14 0.20 -52.27
CA LEU A 16 -14.35 0.09 -51.04
C LEU A 16 -14.67 1.23 -50.05
N ALA A 17 -14.95 2.44 -50.56
CA ALA A 17 -15.34 3.58 -49.73
C ALA A 17 -16.74 3.42 -49.12
N LEU A 18 -17.68 2.79 -49.83
CA LEU A 18 -19.04 2.58 -49.33
C LEU A 18 -19.09 1.56 -48.17
N GLN A 19 -18.13 0.63 -48.11
CA GLN A 19 -18.02 -0.35 -47.03
C GLN A 19 -17.46 0.22 -45.72
N ALA A 20 -16.87 1.42 -45.72
CA ALA A 20 -16.27 2.04 -44.54
C ALA A 20 -17.19 3.03 -43.79
N ALA A 21 -18.37 3.34 -44.33
CA ALA A 21 -19.24 4.41 -43.82
C ALA A 21 -20.10 4.04 -42.59
N GLY A 22 -19.96 2.83 -42.04
CA GLY A 22 -20.76 2.36 -40.90
C GLY A 22 -20.06 2.36 -39.54
N ALA A 23 -18.80 2.82 -39.45
CA ALA A 23 -18.07 2.84 -38.20
C ALA A 23 -18.53 4.02 -37.32
N GLN A 24 -19.69 3.89 -36.68
CA GLN A 24 -20.01 4.70 -35.50
C GLN A 24 -18.86 4.50 -34.50
N VAL A 25 -18.09 5.56 -34.28
CA VAL A 25 -17.18 5.63 -33.13
C VAL A 25 -18.08 5.54 -31.90
N ARG A 26 -18.24 4.32 -31.36
CA ARG A 26 -19.02 4.09 -30.16
C ARG A 26 -18.23 4.72 -29.03
N GLU A 27 -18.68 5.86 -28.53
CA GLU A 27 -18.19 6.35 -27.25
C GLU A 27 -18.40 5.22 -26.23
N PRO A 28 -17.36 4.80 -25.48
CA PRO A 28 -17.52 3.74 -24.50
C PRO A 28 -18.51 4.22 -23.43
N THR A 29 -19.76 3.78 -23.55
CA THR A 29 -20.81 4.08 -22.58
C THR A 29 -20.57 3.20 -21.37
N VAL A 30 -19.93 3.77 -20.36
CA VAL A 30 -19.63 3.09 -19.10
C VAL A 30 -20.92 2.99 -18.27
N ALA A 31 -21.25 1.78 -17.80
CA ALA A 31 -22.39 1.57 -16.93
C ALA A 31 -22.24 2.37 -15.63
N ARG A 32 -23.28 3.07 -15.18
CA ARG A 32 -23.24 3.89 -13.94
C ARG A 32 -22.93 3.05 -12.68
N THR A 33 -23.15 1.74 -12.73
CA THR A 33 -22.78 0.77 -11.68
C THR A 33 -21.28 0.45 -11.66
N SER A 34 -20.54 0.77 -12.73
CA SER A 34 -19.08 0.67 -12.81
C SER A 34 -18.38 1.92 -12.26
N ILE A 35 -19.12 2.99 -11.96
CA ILE A 35 -18.57 4.25 -11.45
C ILE A 35 -18.81 4.28 -9.95
N TRP A 36 -17.72 4.22 -9.18
CA TRP A 36 -17.79 4.39 -7.73
C TRP A 36 -17.77 5.89 -7.40
N ILE A 37 -18.93 6.43 -7.01
CA ILE A 37 -19.05 7.81 -6.52
C ILE A 37 -19.09 7.74 -4.99
N ASP A 38 -18.01 8.16 -4.33
CA ASP A 38 -17.96 8.30 -2.87
C ASP A 38 -17.87 9.78 -2.47
N THR A 39 -18.27 10.09 -1.24
CA THR A 39 -18.12 11.43 -0.67
C THR A 39 -16.67 11.60 -0.18
N VAL A 40 -15.94 12.56 -0.75
CA VAL A 40 -14.61 12.93 -0.27
C VAL A 40 -14.70 13.40 1.17
N LYS A 41 -13.97 12.74 2.07
CA LYS A 41 -13.88 13.15 3.47
C LYS A 41 -12.71 14.10 3.61
N ARG A 42 -12.93 15.22 4.31
CA ARG A 42 -11.87 16.15 4.70
C ARG A 42 -11.56 15.96 6.17
N GLY A 43 -10.30 15.75 6.50
CA GLY A 43 -9.88 15.64 7.89
C GLY A 43 -8.42 15.27 8.04
N ASP A 44 -8.01 15.09 9.28
CA ASP A 44 -6.69 14.61 9.60
C ASP A 44 -6.61 13.10 9.33
N MET A 45 -5.55 12.68 8.64
CA MET A 45 -5.30 11.29 8.31
C MET A 45 -3.96 10.87 8.91
N VAL A 46 -3.98 9.84 9.75
CA VAL A 46 -2.77 9.23 10.29
C VAL A 46 -2.40 8.04 9.42
N ARG A 47 -1.23 8.10 8.77
CA ARG A 47 -0.70 6.97 8.02
C ARG A 47 0.12 6.10 8.96
N GLN A 48 -0.28 4.84 9.08
CA GLN A 48 0.36 3.87 9.96
C GLN A 48 0.77 2.62 9.19
N VAL A 49 1.90 2.03 9.55
CA VAL A 49 2.30 0.69 9.11
C VAL A 49 2.08 -0.28 10.27
N ARG A 50 1.55 -1.46 9.97
CA ARG A 50 1.45 -2.56 10.94
C ARG A 50 2.33 -3.71 10.49
N ALA A 51 3.07 -4.28 11.42
CA ALA A 51 3.98 -5.37 11.15
C ALA A 51 4.15 -6.24 12.39
N LEU A 52 4.24 -7.55 12.18
CA LEU A 52 4.56 -8.49 13.24
C LEU A 52 6.06 -8.51 13.47
N GLY A 53 6.47 -8.83 14.70
CA GLY A 53 7.86 -8.87 15.08
C GLY A 53 8.11 -9.73 16.29
N GLN A 54 9.34 -9.66 16.78
CA GLN A 54 9.77 -10.34 18.00
C GLN A 54 10.65 -9.45 18.85
N LEU A 55 10.62 -9.70 20.16
CA LEU A 55 11.56 -9.07 21.08
C LEU A 55 12.89 -9.82 21.08
N VAL A 56 13.97 -9.09 20.90
CA VAL A 56 15.33 -9.63 20.91
C VAL A 56 16.07 -9.06 22.11
N GLY A 57 16.76 -9.92 22.86
CA GLY A 57 17.60 -9.50 23.98
C GLY A 57 18.90 -8.87 23.49
N GLU A 58 19.32 -7.78 24.11
CA GLU A 58 20.67 -7.25 23.88
C GLU A 58 21.71 -8.21 24.49
N ALA A 59 22.58 -8.77 23.65
CA ALA A 59 23.62 -9.71 24.06
C ALA A 59 24.79 -9.05 24.86
N ARG A 60 24.73 -7.74 25.16
CA ARG A 60 25.85 -7.00 25.73
C ARG A 60 25.57 -6.51 27.16
N GLY A 61 25.56 -7.46 28.11
CA GLY A 61 25.92 -7.23 29.52
C GLY A 61 25.06 -6.27 30.35
N ARG A 62 23.96 -5.72 29.82
CA ARG A 62 22.95 -4.99 30.60
C ARG A 62 21.70 -5.87 30.71
N THR A 63 21.53 -6.46 31.89
CA THR A 63 20.36 -7.26 32.27
C THR A 63 19.07 -6.48 32.00
N GLY A 64 18.24 -6.97 31.09
CA GLY A 64 16.85 -6.51 30.90
C GLY A 64 16.56 -5.57 29.73
N ALA A 65 17.55 -5.17 28.92
CA ALA A 65 17.29 -4.37 27.73
C ALA A 65 16.81 -5.26 26.56
N LEU A 66 15.52 -5.21 26.27
CA LEU A 66 14.91 -5.86 25.11
C LEU A 66 14.71 -4.82 24.01
N ARG A 67 14.98 -5.20 22.77
CA ARG A 67 14.70 -4.41 21.56
C ARG A 67 13.63 -5.12 20.75
N ALA A 68 12.79 -4.36 20.07
CA ALA A 68 11.76 -4.93 19.22
C ALA A 68 12.23 -4.92 17.76
N VAL A 69 12.14 -6.06 17.10
CA VAL A 69 12.46 -6.20 15.68
C VAL A 69 11.18 -6.57 14.94
N LEU A 70 10.70 -5.65 14.09
CA LEU A 70 9.50 -5.84 13.27
C LEU A 70 9.88 -6.27 11.85
N LYS A 71 9.12 -7.21 11.32
CA LYS A 71 9.21 -7.70 9.95
C LYS A 71 8.25 -6.90 9.07
N VAL A 72 8.76 -5.83 8.47
CA VAL A 72 7.97 -4.91 7.65
C VAL A 72 8.17 -5.22 6.18
N PRO A 73 7.12 -5.36 5.35
CA PRO A 73 7.28 -5.46 3.91
C PRO A 73 8.05 -4.27 3.32
N ALA A 74 8.99 -4.52 2.40
CA ALA A 74 9.88 -3.49 1.85
C ALA A 74 9.13 -2.29 1.24
N ALA A 75 7.98 -2.55 0.61
CA ALA A 75 7.11 -1.51 0.05
C ALA A 75 6.61 -0.52 1.11
N GLN A 76 6.33 -1.00 2.33
CA GLN A 76 5.88 -0.17 3.45
C GLN A 76 7.07 0.46 4.20
N ALA A 77 8.19 -0.25 4.25
CA ALA A 77 9.39 0.18 4.96
C ALA A 77 10.10 1.39 4.31
N THR A 78 9.84 1.68 3.03
CA THR A 78 10.43 2.82 2.32
C THR A 78 10.07 4.16 2.95
N ASP A 79 8.86 4.28 3.49
CA ASP A 79 8.36 5.53 4.08
C ASP A 79 8.73 5.68 5.57
N ILE A 80 9.31 4.64 6.17
CA ILE A 80 9.68 4.62 7.59
C ILE A 80 10.98 5.39 7.81
N LYS A 81 10.96 6.30 8.79
CA LYS A 81 12.11 7.13 9.18
C LYS A 81 12.48 6.86 10.63
N VAL A 82 13.78 6.95 10.92
CA VAL A 82 14.30 6.89 12.30
C VAL A 82 13.70 8.04 13.10
N GLY A 83 13.31 7.77 14.35
CA GLY A 83 12.66 8.74 15.23
C GLY A 83 11.13 8.73 15.18
N GLN A 84 10.49 7.98 14.28
CA GLN A 84 9.04 7.83 14.26
C GLN A 84 8.52 7.16 15.54
N ALA A 85 7.33 7.59 15.97
CA ALA A 85 6.64 7.00 17.10
C ALA A 85 6.08 5.63 16.70
N GLY A 86 6.31 4.65 17.55
CA GLY A 86 5.81 3.29 17.40
C GLY A 86 5.08 2.83 18.66
N GLN A 87 4.15 1.92 18.45
CA GLN A 87 3.40 1.27 19.51
C GLN A 87 3.47 -0.23 19.31
N ILE A 88 3.90 -0.94 20.34
CA ILE A 88 4.11 -2.37 20.33
C ILE A 88 3.09 -3.01 21.26
N ASP A 89 2.31 -3.93 20.75
CA ASP A 89 1.37 -4.75 21.49
C ASP A 89 1.98 -6.13 21.70
N THR A 90 2.28 -6.48 22.95
CA THR A 90 2.83 -7.78 23.34
C THR A 90 1.74 -8.80 23.64
N ARG A 91 0.48 -8.53 23.27
CA ARG A 91 -0.76 -9.23 23.66
C ARG A 91 -1.06 -9.24 25.15
N ARG A 92 -0.08 -8.90 25.99
CA ARG A 92 -0.20 -8.73 27.45
C ARG A 92 -0.25 -7.26 27.85
N GLY A 93 0.24 -6.37 26.99
CA GLY A 93 0.24 -4.95 27.22
C GLY A 93 0.78 -4.18 26.03
N ARG A 94 0.55 -2.87 26.07
CA ARG A 94 0.92 -1.94 25.01
C ARG A 94 2.07 -1.07 25.46
N VAL A 95 3.13 -1.03 24.67
CA VAL A 95 4.38 -0.35 25.00
C VAL A 95 4.70 0.66 23.91
N ALA A 96 4.98 1.90 24.31
CA ALA A 96 5.43 2.92 23.39
C ALA A 96 6.92 2.73 23.07
N GLY A 97 7.30 2.96 21.82
CA GLY A 97 8.67 2.90 21.36
C GLY A 97 8.95 3.94 20.28
N THR A 98 10.21 4.04 19.91
CA THR A 98 10.68 4.91 18.83
C THR A 98 11.52 4.10 17.87
N VAL A 99 11.35 4.32 16.56
CA VAL A 99 12.15 3.66 15.53
C VAL A 99 13.62 4.03 15.73
N ALA A 100 14.43 3.03 16.06
CA ALA A 100 15.87 3.16 16.28
C ALA A 100 16.65 3.04 14.96
N GLY A 101 16.15 2.21 14.05
CA GLY A 101 16.81 1.94 12.79
C GLY A 101 15.94 1.11 11.85
N ARG A 102 16.29 1.16 10.56
CA ARG A 102 15.75 0.28 9.53
C ARG A 102 16.92 -0.43 8.89
N SER A 103 16.83 -1.75 8.74
CA SER A 103 17.83 -2.51 8.00
C SER A 103 17.79 -2.13 6.52
N SER A 104 18.96 -1.99 5.91
CA SER A 104 19.07 -1.81 4.45
C SER A 104 18.94 -3.13 3.70
N ALA A 105 19.17 -4.26 4.38
CA ALA A 105 19.04 -5.58 3.79
C ALA A 105 17.55 -5.96 3.73
N THR A 106 17.09 -6.32 2.53
CA THR A 106 15.76 -6.91 2.33
C THR A 106 15.96 -8.41 2.15
N VAL A 107 15.30 -9.21 3.00
CA VAL A 107 15.31 -10.68 2.94
C VAL A 107 13.91 -11.13 2.62
N ASP A 108 13.71 -11.83 1.50
CA ASP A 108 12.39 -12.29 1.04
C ASP A 108 11.33 -11.18 0.95
N GLY A 109 11.73 -9.97 0.57
CA GLY A 109 10.84 -8.80 0.51
C GLY A 109 10.49 -8.18 1.87
N ILE A 110 11.09 -8.68 2.96
CA ILE A 110 10.93 -8.18 4.32
C ILE A 110 12.16 -7.36 4.72
N VAL A 111 11.89 -6.23 5.37
CA VAL A 111 12.87 -5.35 6.00
C VAL A 111 12.68 -5.42 7.50
N GLU A 112 13.77 -5.64 8.22
CA GLU A 112 13.77 -5.58 9.67
C GLU A 112 13.85 -4.13 10.13
N VAL A 113 12.86 -3.73 10.93
CA VAL A 113 12.80 -2.40 11.56
C VAL A 113 13.00 -2.57 13.05
N GLU A 114 14.00 -1.88 13.57
CA GLU A 114 14.34 -1.91 14.99
C GLU A 114 13.64 -0.77 15.72
N ILE A 115 12.98 -1.10 16.82
CA ILE A 115 12.30 -0.15 17.69
C ILE A 115 12.91 -0.22 19.09
N LYS A 116 13.34 0.93 19.57
CA LYS A 116 13.75 1.13 20.95
C LYS A 116 12.51 1.37 21.80
N LEU A 117 12.30 0.52 22.78
CA LEU A 117 11.21 0.65 23.73
C LEU A 117 11.50 1.82 24.68
N SER A 118 10.51 2.68 24.88
CA SER A 118 10.62 3.87 25.74
C SER A 118 10.10 3.63 27.16
N ASN A 119 9.16 2.69 27.30
CA ASN A 119 8.56 2.33 28.58
C ASN A 119 8.99 0.93 29.01
N ALA A 120 8.86 0.63 30.30
CA ALA A 120 9.08 -0.70 30.83
C ALA A 120 8.13 -1.71 30.17
N LEU A 121 8.65 -2.89 29.86
CA LEU A 121 7.85 -3.98 29.31
C LEU A 121 6.91 -4.56 30.38
N PRO A 122 5.73 -5.06 30.00
CA PRO A 122 4.85 -5.77 30.92
C PRO A 122 5.54 -7.00 31.52
N ASP A 123 5.15 -7.36 32.74
CA ASP A 123 5.70 -8.51 33.44
C ASP A 123 5.60 -9.79 32.61
N GLY A 124 6.66 -10.60 32.67
CA GLY A 124 6.76 -11.86 31.92
C GLY A 124 7.06 -11.71 30.42
N THR A 125 7.41 -10.51 29.96
CA THR A 125 7.92 -10.31 28.60
C THR A 125 9.36 -10.80 28.50
N ILE A 126 9.62 -11.74 27.60
CA ILE A 126 10.95 -12.34 27.40
C ILE A 126 11.43 -12.17 25.96
N ALA A 127 12.73 -12.36 25.73
CA ALA A 127 13.26 -12.48 24.37
C ALA A 127 12.57 -13.65 23.63
N GLY A 128 12.28 -13.46 22.35
CA GLY A 128 11.51 -14.38 21.50
C GLY A 128 10.00 -14.17 21.54
N THR A 129 9.47 -13.30 22.40
CA THR A 129 8.03 -13.00 22.44
C THR A 129 7.58 -12.37 21.13
N GLU A 130 6.51 -12.90 20.53
CA GLU A 130 5.87 -12.33 19.34
C GLU A 130 5.08 -11.07 19.70
N ILE A 131 5.24 -10.04 18.88
CA ILE A 131 4.66 -8.72 19.10
C ILE A 131 4.02 -8.18 17.81
N ASP A 132 2.96 -7.39 17.96
CA ASP A 132 2.40 -6.59 16.87
C ASP A 132 2.88 -5.14 17.02
N GLY A 133 3.57 -4.63 16.02
CA GLY A 133 4.07 -3.27 15.99
C GLY A 133 3.28 -2.39 15.03
N THR A 134 2.80 -1.26 15.53
CA THR A 134 2.22 -0.19 14.72
C THR A 134 3.17 1.02 14.73
N ILE A 135 3.63 1.46 13.56
CA ILE A 135 4.48 2.64 13.41
C ILE A 135 3.66 3.77 12.78
N GLU A 136 3.63 4.94 13.42
CA GLU A 136 3.05 6.16 12.85
C GLU A 136 4.07 6.80 11.89
N ILE A 137 3.75 6.81 10.60
CA ILE A 137 4.63 7.35 9.57
C ILE A 137 4.55 8.87 9.58
N GLU A 138 3.32 9.36 9.43
CA GLU A 138 3.02 10.77 9.30
C GLU A 138 1.56 11.05 9.65
N ARG A 139 1.33 12.28 10.12
CA ARG A 139 0.01 12.85 10.33
C ARG A 139 -0.22 13.91 9.27
N LEU A 140 -1.09 13.59 8.33
CA LEU A 140 -1.47 14.48 7.25
C LEU A 140 -2.67 15.30 7.72
N GLN A 141 -2.47 16.62 7.85
CA GLN A 141 -3.52 17.54 8.28
C GLN A 141 -4.33 18.02 7.08
N ASN A 142 -5.65 18.16 7.26
CA ASN A 142 -6.55 18.73 6.25
C ASN A 142 -6.45 18.08 4.85
N VAL A 143 -6.41 16.74 4.80
CA VAL A 143 -6.39 16.01 3.52
C VAL A 143 -7.77 15.58 3.08
N LEU A 144 -7.93 15.44 1.77
CA LEU A 144 -9.10 14.82 1.14
C LEU A 144 -8.80 13.34 0.91
N TYR A 145 -9.64 12.44 1.42
CA TYR A 145 -9.48 11.00 1.23
C TYR A 145 -10.83 10.33 0.92
N VAL A 146 -10.75 9.19 0.21
CA VAL A 146 -11.90 8.32 -0.10
C VAL A 146 -11.63 6.92 0.45
N GLY A 147 -12.68 6.23 0.87
CA GLY A 147 -12.55 4.85 1.35
C GLY A 147 -12.19 3.92 0.20
N ARG A 148 -11.40 2.87 0.47
CA ARG A 148 -11.22 1.78 -0.50
C ARG A 148 -12.56 1.05 -0.67
N PRO A 149 -13.08 0.90 -1.90
CA PRO A 149 -14.29 0.12 -2.15
C PRO A 149 -14.11 -1.31 -1.67
N ILE A 150 -15.00 -1.78 -0.80
CA ILE A 150 -15.15 -3.21 -0.51
C ILE A 150 -16.08 -3.77 -1.58
N VAL A 151 -15.52 -4.31 -2.66
CA VAL A 151 -16.29 -5.10 -3.62
C VAL A 151 -16.79 -6.36 -2.91
N GLY A 152 -18.02 -6.32 -2.41
CA GLY A 152 -18.80 -7.53 -2.17
C GLY A 152 -19.44 -7.92 -3.48
N SER A 153 -18.94 -8.96 -4.13
CA SER A 153 -19.62 -9.58 -5.28
C SER A 153 -21.01 -10.02 -4.81
N ALA A 154 -22.03 -9.23 -5.11
CA ALA A 154 -23.41 -9.70 -5.10
C ALA A 154 -23.62 -10.45 -6.42
N GLY A 155 -24.05 -11.71 -6.31
CA GLY A 155 -24.31 -12.60 -7.44
C GLY A 155 -25.50 -12.19 -8.30
#